data_AF-A0A968QBL8-F1
#
_entry.id   AF-A0A968QBL8-F1
#
_cell.length_a   1.000
_cell.length_b   1.000
_cell.length_c   1.000
_cell.angle_alpha   90.00
_cell.angle_beta   90.00
_cell.angle_gamma   90.00
#
_symmetry.space_group_name_H-M   'P 1'
#
loop_
_entity.id
_entity.type
_entity.pdbx_description
1 polymer ?
#
loop_
_entity_poly.entity_id
_entity_poly.type
_entity_poly.pdbx_seq_one_letter_code
_entity_poly.pdbx_strand_id
1 'polypeptide(L)'
;MLLAVSPAYQRQGIGHQLIQPVLEESDRQGKPCYVETSTAGAVQFYQRHGFEILQTGPFGHQTSPFWTMQRQPVGAIAGATTARSAPGQLTDL
;
A
#
# COMPACT_ATOMS: atom_id res chain seq x y z
N MET A 1 -6.34 7.62 -3.07
CA MET A 1 -6.75 7.00 -4.34
C MET A 1 -7.28 5.60 -4.04
N LEU A 2 -8.30 5.14 -4.77
CA LEU A 2 -8.81 3.77 -4.66
C LEU A 2 -8.36 2.97 -5.90
N LEU A 3 -7.89 1.74 -5.70
CA LEU A 3 -7.58 0.80 -6.77
C LEU A 3 -8.41 -0.46 -6.59
N ALA A 4 -9.21 -0.80 -7.60
CA ALA A 4 -10.07 -1.97 -7.59
C ALA A 4 -10.20 -2.57 -8.98
N VAL A 5 -10.29 -3.90 -9.04
CA VAL A 5 -10.62 -4.64 -10.25
C VAL A 5 -11.83 -5.50 -9.94
N SER A 6 -12.86 -5.41 -10.78
CA SER A 6 -14.06 -6.24 -10.66
C SER A 6 -13.69 -7.73 -10.62
N PRO A 7 -14.31 -8.57 -9.77
CA PRO A 7 -13.95 -9.97 -9.60
C PRO A 7 -13.85 -10.77 -10.90
N ALA A 8 -14.74 -10.49 -11.87
CA ALA A 8 -14.76 -11.15 -13.18
C ALA A 8 -13.49 -10.89 -14.02
N TYR A 9 -12.72 -9.84 -13.70
CA TYR A 9 -11.55 -9.40 -14.44
C TYR A 9 -10.25 -9.49 -13.63
N GLN A 10 -10.28 -10.07 -12.43
CA GLN A 10 -9.10 -10.25 -11.59
C GLN A 10 -8.15 -11.32 -12.16
N ARG A 11 -6.88 -11.28 -11.74
CA ARG A 11 -5.82 -12.22 -12.13
C ARG A 11 -5.46 -12.21 -13.63
N GLN A 12 -5.83 -11.16 -14.35
CA GLN A 12 -5.52 -10.95 -15.77
C GLN A 12 -4.45 -9.87 -16.01
N GLY A 13 -3.71 -9.47 -14.98
CA GLY A 13 -2.70 -8.40 -15.07
C GLY A 13 -3.25 -6.97 -15.01
N ILE A 14 -4.58 -6.79 -15.00
CA ILE A 14 -5.21 -5.45 -14.96
C ILE A 14 -4.77 -4.64 -13.74
N GLY A 15 -4.68 -5.26 -12.56
CA GLY A 15 -4.21 -4.57 -11.35
C GLY A 15 -2.79 -4.02 -11.49
N HIS A 16 -1.91 -4.75 -12.19
CA HIS A 16 -0.55 -4.29 -12.49
C HIS A 16 -0.58 -3.07 -13.42
N GLN A 17 -1.38 -3.13 -14.49
CA GLN A 17 -1.53 -2.00 -15.43
C GLN A 17 -2.12 -0.75 -14.75
N LEU A 18 -3.02 -0.92 -13.78
CA LEU A 18 -3.61 0.19 -13.03
C LEU A 18 -2.62 0.85 -12.07
N ILE A 19 -1.79 0.06 -11.37
CA ILE A 19 -0.88 0.60 -10.37
C ILE A 19 0.40 1.18 -10.96
N GLN A 20 0.86 0.65 -12.11
CA GLN A 20 2.14 1.00 -12.71
C GLN A 20 2.34 2.51 -12.92
N PRO A 21 1.40 3.29 -13.51
CA PRO A 21 1.60 4.72 -13.72
C PRO A 21 1.77 5.49 -12.41
N VAL A 22 1.12 5.04 -11.33
CA VAL A 22 1.21 5.65 -10.00
C VAL A 22 2.58 5.41 -9.38
N LEU A 23 3.14 4.20 -9.57
CA LEU A 23 4.48 3.88 -9.10
C LEU A 23 5.56 4.61 -9.89
N GLU A 24 5.41 4.67 -11.21
CA GLU A 24 6.33 5.44 -12.08
C GLU A 24 6.35 6.92 -11.71
N GLU A 25 5.18 7.50 -11.42
CA GLU A 25 5.09 8.89 -10.98
C GLU A 25 5.68 9.09 -9.58
N SER A 26 5.46 8.15 -8.67
CA SER A 26 6.09 8.13 -7.33
C SER A 26 7.62 8.07 -7.44
N ASP A 27 8.13 7.20 -8.32
CA ASP A 27 9.56 7.05 -8.61
C ASP A 27 10.12 8.36 -9.18
N ARG A 28 9.45 8.95 -10.17
CA ARG A 28 9.85 10.22 -10.79
C ARG A 28 9.86 11.39 -9.80
N GLN A 29 8.92 11.42 -8.87
CA GLN A 29 8.83 12.46 -7.84
C GLN A 29 9.74 12.20 -6.64
N GLY A 30 10.35 11.02 -6.52
CA GLY A 30 11.13 10.62 -5.34
C GLY A 30 10.28 10.59 -4.07
N LYS A 31 8.99 10.22 -4.17
CA LYS A 31 8.07 10.15 -3.02
C LYS A 31 7.66 8.72 -2.71
N PRO A 32 7.58 8.31 -1.43
CA PRO A 32 7.05 7.00 -1.06
C PRO A 32 5.55 6.89 -1.37
N CYS A 33 5.10 5.67 -1.65
CA CYS A 33 3.69 5.31 -1.74
C CYS A 33 3.24 4.58 -0.48
N TYR A 34 2.07 4.94 0.04
CA TYR A 34 1.43 4.28 1.17
C TYR A 34 0.09 3.69 0.75
N VAL A 35 -0.25 2.52 1.27
CA VAL A 35 -1.52 1.85 1.02
C VAL A 35 -2.04 1.13 2.25
N GLU A 36 -3.35 0.99 2.28
CA GLU A 36 -4.13 0.34 3.30
C GLU A 36 -4.96 -0.78 2.67
N THR A 37 -5.01 -1.96 3.31
CA THR A 37 -5.82 -3.06 2.80
C THR A 37 -6.27 -4.02 3.91
N SER A 38 -7.39 -4.70 3.68
CA SER A 38 -7.98 -5.69 4.59
C SER A 38 -8.00 -7.11 4.03
N THR A 39 -7.32 -7.36 2.91
CA THR A 39 -7.29 -8.71 2.29
C THR A 39 -5.87 -9.19 2.06
N ALA A 40 -5.61 -10.45 2.43
CA ALA A 40 -4.30 -11.07 2.22
C ALA A 40 -3.90 -11.14 0.73
N GLY A 41 -4.88 -11.27 -0.18
CA GLY A 41 -4.64 -11.25 -1.62
C GLY A 41 -4.09 -9.90 -2.10
N ALA A 42 -4.60 -8.80 -1.56
CA ALA A 42 -4.07 -7.47 -1.87
C ALA A 42 -2.68 -7.26 -1.27
N VAL A 43 -2.40 -7.76 -0.05
CA VAL A 43 -1.05 -7.73 0.54
C VAL A 43 -0.03 -8.40 -0.39
N GLN A 44 -0.31 -9.61 -0.86
CA GLN A 44 0.57 -10.33 -1.80
C GLN A 44 0.71 -9.62 -3.15
N PHE A 45 -0.33 -8.92 -3.59
CA PHE A 45 -0.27 -8.08 -4.79
C PHE A 45 0.70 -6.91 -4.57
N TYR A 46 0.54 -6.14 -3.50
CA TYR A 46 1.41 -4.99 -3.20
C TYR A 46 2.86 -5.38 -2.90
N GLN A 47 3.09 -6.49 -2.19
CA GLN A 47 4.45 -7.01 -1.95
C GLN A 47 5.22 -7.27 -3.25
N ARG A 48 4.56 -7.84 -4.26
CA ARG A 48 5.16 -8.05 -5.59
C ARG A 48 5.54 -6.76 -6.32
N HIS A 49 4.95 -5.64 -5.91
CA HIS A 49 5.27 -4.31 -6.42
C HIS A 49 6.31 -3.56 -5.58
N GLY A 50 6.89 -4.18 -4.56
CA GLY A 50 7.92 -3.59 -3.70
C GLY A 50 7.39 -2.86 -2.48
N PHE A 51 6.13 -3.09 -2.10
CA PHE A 51 5.61 -2.60 -0.82
C PHE A 51 6.01 -3.52 0.32
N GLU A 52 6.39 -2.92 1.44
CA GLU A 52 6.68 -3.59 2.70
C GLU A 52 5.57 -3.31 3.70
N ILE A 53 5.27 -4.29 4.56
CA ILE A 53 4.28 -4.13 5.63
C ILE A 53 4.87 -3.22 6.71
N LEU A 54 4.17 -2.13 7.04
CA LEU A 54 4.52 -1.27 8.17
C LEU A 54 3.81 -1.71 9.45
N GLN A 55 2.51 -2.00 9.35
CA GLN A 55 1.70 -2.45 10.48
C GLN A 55 0.67 -3.47 10.03
N THR A 56 0.34 -4.40 10.94
CA THR A 56 -0.81 -5.29 10.81
C THR A 56 -1.50 -5.43 12.16
N GLY A 57 -2.83 -5.48 12.16
CA GLY A 57 -3.61 -5.69 13.38
C GLY A 57 -5.11 -5.52 13.17
N PRO A 58 -5.91 -5.77 14.22
CA PRO A 58 -7.33 -5.43 14.20
C PRO A 58 -7.50 -3.91 14.08
N PHE A 59 -8.58 -3.48 13.42
CA PHE A 59 -8.96 -2.07 13.34
C PHE A 59 -10.22 -1.82 14.18
N GLY A 60 -10.05 -1.14 15.31
CA GLY A 60 -11.14 -0.93 16.29
C GLY A 60 -11.70 -2.25 16.80
N HIS A 61 -13.00 -2.45 16.65
CA HIS A 61 -13.69 -3.69 17.05
C HIS A 61 -13.71 -4.79 15.97
N GLN A 62 -13.06 -4.56 14.81
CA GLN A 62 -13.03 -5.55 13.74
C GLN A 62 -12.01 -6.65 14.03
N THR A 63 -12.42 -7.90 13.87
CA THR A 63 -11.56 -9.08 14.01
C THR A 63 -10.73 -9.34 12.76
N SER A 64 -11.12 -8.80 11.61
CA SER A 64 -10.37 -8.96 10.37
C SER A 64 -9.10 -8.10 10.41
N PRO A 65 -7.93 -8.68 10.08
CA PRO A 65 -6.69 -7.93 10.04
C PRO A 65 -6.73 -6.83 8.98
N PHE A 66 -6.09 -5.73 9.32
CA PHE A 66 -5.82 -4.61 8.43
C PHE A 66 -4.31 -4.41 8.33
N TRP A 67 -3.84 -4.13 7.12
CA TRP A 67 -2.43 -3.88 6.82
C TRP A 67 -2.25 -2.46 6.33
N THR A 68 -1.20 -1.83 6.84
CA THR A 68 -0.62 -0.63 6.26
C THR A 68 0.70 -1.01 5.61
N MET A 69 0.96 -0.50 4.41
CA MET A 69 2.13 -0.87 3.63
C MET A 69 2.73 0.35 2.95
N GLN A 70 4.05 0.35 2.77
CA GLN A 70 4.75 1.43 2.10
C GLN A 70 5.76 0.89 1.09
N ARG A 71 5.91 1.60 -0.02
CA ARG A 71 6.96 1.40 -1.01
C ARG A 71 7.81 2.65 -1.11
N GLN A 72 9.13 2.48 -1.07
CA GLN A 72 10.08 3.55 -1.39
C GLN A 72 10.21 3.69 -2.91
N PRO A 73 10.41 4.92 -3.43
CA PRO A 73 10.63 5.13 -4.84
C PRO A 73 11.99 4.56 -5.27
N VAL A 74 12.07 4.00 -6.47
CA VAL A 74 13.32 3.47 -7.01
C VAL A 74 14.30 4.63 -7.24
N GLY A 75 15.46 4.57 -6.60
CA GLY A 75 16.48 5.63 -6.64
C GLY A 75 16.51 6.54 -5.41
N ALA A 76 15.59 6.37 -4.44
CA ALA A 76 15.78 6.98 -3.13
C ALA A 76 16.97 6.32 -2.41
N ILE A 77 17.94 7.14 -1.98
CA ILE A 77 19.00 6.71 -1.08
C ILE A 77 18.38 6.27 0.26
N ALA A 78 18.75 5.07 0.73
CA ALA A 78 18.21 4.40 1.91
C ALA A 78 18.35 5.16 3.26
N GLY A 79 18.86 6.40 3.24
CA GLY A 79 18.95 7.30 4.40
C GLY A 79 17.73 8.23 4.59
N ALA A 80 16.84 8.37 3.60
CA ALA A 80 15.62 9.16 3.75
C ALA A 80 14.51 8.33 4.42
N THR A 81 14.77 7.85 5.64
CA THR A 81 13.69 7.42 6.53
C THR A 81 12.96 8.69 6.98
N THR A 82 12.05 9.20 6.15
CA THR A 82 11.04 10.14 6.63
C THR A 82 10.28 9.41 7.73
N ALA A 83 10.20 10.07 8.88
CA ALA A 83 9.70 9.58 10.15
C ALA A 83 8.52 8.62 10.00
N ARG A 84 8.51 7.59 10.85
CA ARG A 84 7.29 6.83 11.19
C ARG A 84 6.20 7.82 11.58
N SER A 85 5.40 8.29 10.63
CA SER A 85 4.12 8.88 10.92
C SER A 85 3.26 7.72 11.38
N ALA A 86 3.13 7.57 12.70
CA ALA A 86 2.07 6.75 13.27
C ALA A 86 0.75 7.23 12.61
N PRO A 87 -0.06 6.33 12.04
CA PRO A 87 -1.42 6.70 11.68
C PRO A 87 -2.07 7.21 12.96
N GLY A 88 -2.50 8.48 12.93
CA GLY A 88 -3.17 9.10 14.06
C GLY A 88 -4.26 8.17 14.58
N GLN A 89 -4.29 8.00 15.90
CA GLN A 89 -5.40 7.36 16.58
C GLN A 89 -6.67 8.13 16.20
N LEU A 90 -7.45 7.61 15.26
CA LEU A 90 -8.82 8.06 15.04
C LEU A 90 -9.73 7.22 15.94
N THR A 91 -9.59 7.44 17.24
CA THR A 91 -10.59 7.08 18.26
C THR A 91 -11.22 8.37 18.71
N ASP A 92 -12.28 8.78 18.01
CA ASP A 92 -13.45 9.48 18.56
C ASP A 92 -14.31 9.98 17.39
N LEU A 93 -15.31 9.18 17.01
CA LEU A 93 -16.67 9.59 16.62
C LEU A 93 -17.61 8.39 16.74
#